data_AF-A0A0F9JRD9-F1
#
_entry.id   AF-A0A0F9JRD9-F1
#
_cell.length_a   1.000
_cell.length_b   1.000
_cell.length_c   1.000
_cell.angle_alpha   90.00
_cell.angle_beta   90.00
_cell.angle_gamma   90.00
#
_symmetry.space_group_name_H-M   'P 1'
#
loop_
_entity.id
_entity.type
_entity.pdbx_description
1 polymer ?
#
loop_
_entity_poly.entity_id
_entity_poly.type
_entity_poly.pdbx_seq_one_letter_code
_entity_poly.pdbx_strand_id
1 'polypeptide(L)'
;SVIQPGNIDYAKNQMSSLLNKDDSLRIRKLTGLKNTLFKLPQEKFYAPIIGVGLGSYSSRAAMITSGEYLRHHPSFIPIIPSKETKKFILPLWNRELLKNKWNHGVSNQPFSSWQSIYGEVGFIGLIIFLFVFFNNIKVFSFLLNNCKDKYICSIASGMLFFTIYLFFLLFMDNWLEYPRLMIPYWLITGLLLKEMASVKKKKNEKI
;
A
#
# COMPACT_ATOMS: atom_id res chain seq x y z
N SER A 1 8.88 -31.30 7.37
CA SER A 1 9.85 -30.49 6.60
C SER A 1 9.37 -29.04 6.58
N VAL A 2 10.23 -28.09 6.93
CA VAL A 2 9.87 -26.66 7.13
C VAL A 2 9.69 -25.91 5.80
N ILE A 3 10.02 -26.55 4.68
CA ILE A 3 9.86 -25.98 3.34
C ILE A 3 8.73 -26.75 2.66
N GLN A 4 7.60 -26.07 2.41
CA GLN A 4 6.59 -26.60 1.50
C GLN A 4 7.24 -26.77 0.12
N PRO A 5 7.26 -27.98 -0.45
CA PRO A 5 8.01 -28.27 -1.69
C PRO A 5 7.65 -27.34 -2.86
N GLY A 6 6.41 -26.82 -2.90
CA GLY A 6 5.98 -25.86 -3.92
C GLY A 6 6.63 -24.46 -3.85
N ASN A 7 7.26 -24.07 -2.74
CA ASN A 7 7.87 -22.73 -2.61
C ASN A 7 9.18 -22.62 -3.40
N ILE A 8 9.96 -23.71 -3.48
CA ILE A 8 11.19 -23.75 -4.27
C ILE A 8 10.82 -23.67 -5.75
N ASP A 9 9.82 -24.43 -6.19
CA ASP A 9 9.34 -24.40 -7.56
C ASP A 9 8.74 -23.04 -7.94
N TYR A 10 8.01 -22.41 -7.01
CA TYR A 10 7.55 -21.03 -7.18
C TYR A 10 8.71 -20.05 -7.36
N ALA A 11 9.72 -20.10 -6.49
CA ALA A 11 10.89 -19.23 -6.57
C ALA A 11 11.66 -19.44 -7.89
N LYS A 12 11.87 -20.71 -8.29
CA LYS A 12 12.49 -21.06 -9.58
C LYS A 12 11.69 -20.50 -10.75
N ASN A 13 10.37 -20.63 -10.74
CA ASN A 13 9.50 -20.11 -11.79
C ASN A 13 9.53 -18.56 -11.87
N GLN A 14 9.64 -17.88 -10.74
CA GLN A 14 9.78 -16.42 -10.70
C GLN A 14 11.17 -15.95 -11.16
N MET A 15 12.24 -16.70 -10.85
CA MET A 15 13.58 -16.40 -11.35
C MET A 15 13.71 -16.69 -12.85
N SER A 16 13.12 -17.77 -13.34
CA SER A 16 13.13 -18.08 -14.78
C SER A 16 12.34 -17.06 -15.58
N SER A 17 11.23 -16.55 -15.03
CA SER A 17 10.43 -15.50 -15.66
C SER A 17 11.15 -14.15 -15.74
N LEU A 18 12.08 -13.86 -14.82
CA LEU A 18 12.97 -12.71 -14.90
C LEU A 18 14.01 -12.81 -16.02
N LEU A 19 14.51 -14.02 -16.28
CA LEU A 19 15.54 -14.28 -17.29
C LEU A 19 14.94 -14.38 -18.70
N ASN A 20 13.68 -14.77 -18.82
CA ASN A 20 12.98 -14.83 -20.10
C ASN A 20 12.66 -13.42 -20.63
N LYS A 21 13.03 -13.18 -21.90
CA LYS A 21 12.79 -11.89 -22.60
C LYS A 21 11.33 -11.69 -23.04
N ASP A 22 10.47 -12.70 -22.89
CA ASP A 22 9.07 -12.61 -23.23
C ASP A 22 8.33 -11.68 -22.25
N ASP A 23 7.77 -10.59 -22.78
CA ASP A 23 7.04 -9.57 -22.02
C ASP A 23 5.83 -10.15 -21.27
N SER A 24 5.26 -11.27 -21.73
CA SER A 24 4.13 -11.95 -21.09
C SER A 24 4.50 -12.63 -19.76
N LEU A 25 5.79 -12.91 -19.54
CA LEU A 25 6.32 -13.55 -18.33
C LEU A 25 6.99 -12.56 -17.36
N ARG A 26 7.14 -11.29 -17.74
CA ARG A 26 7.78 -10.29 -16.88
C ARG A 26 7.05 -10.13 -15.55
N ILE A 27 7.82 -9.89 -14.48
CA ILE A 27 7.27 -9.61 -13.15
C ILE A 27 6.31 -8.41 -13.25
N ARG A 28 5.03 -8.70 -13.07
CA ARG A 28 3.93 -7.75 -13.24
C ARG A 28 4.06 -6.51 -12.36
N LYS A 29 4.68 -6.63 -11.19
CA LYS A 29 5.02 -5.49 -10.32
C LYS A 29 5.99 -4.52 -10.98
N LEU A 30 7.05 -5.01 -11.62
CA LEU A 30 7.99 -4.15 -12.34
C LEU A 30 7.33 -3.51 -13.56
N THR A 31 6.47 -4.25 -14.26
CA THR A 31 5.69 -3.69 -15.38
C THR A 31 4.70 -2.62 -14.89
N GLY A 32 4.01 -2.85 -13.78
CA GLY A 32 3.12 -1.88 -13.14
C GLY A 32 3.87 -0.63 -12.70
N LEU A 33 5.04 -0.80 -12.10
CA LEU A 33 5.95 0.28 -11.74
C LEU A 33 6.37 1.12 -12.96
N LYS A 34 6.80 0.45 -14.04
CA LYS A 34 7.16 1.12 -15.30
C LYS A 34 5.97 1.87 -15.90
N ASN A 35 4.79 1.25 -15.89
CA ASN A 35 3.56 1.90 -16.36
C ASN A 35 3.26 3.15 -15.53
N THR A 36 3.43 3.10 -14.21
CA THR A 36 3.12 4.22 -13.31
C THR A 36 4.12 5.37 -13.44
N LEU A 37 5.42 5.08 -13.47
CA LEU A 37 6.47 6.12 -13.46
C LEU A 37 6.76 6.71 -14.84
N PHE A 38 6.55 5.97 -15.92
CA PHE A 38 6.97 6.40 -17.26
C PHE A 38 5.81 6.51 -18.24
N LYS A 39 4.93 5.51 -18.32
CA LYS A 39 3.85 5.55 -19.32
C LYS A 39 2.71 6.47 -18.93
N LEU A 40 2.32 6.47 -17.65
CA LEU A 40 1.24 7.32 -17.15
C LEU A 40 1.58 8.81 -17.34
N PRO A 41 2.80 9.30 -17.02
CA PRO A 41 3.16 10.70 -17.28
C PRO A 41 3.28 11.06 -18.75
N GLN A 42 3.67 10.12 -19.62
CA GLN A 42 3.69 10.32 -21.06
C GLN A 42 2.29 10.59 -21.63
N GLU A 43 1.26 9.96 -21.06
CA GLU A 43 -0.13 10.18 -21.48
C GLU A 43 -0.80 11.36 -20.78
N LYS A 44 -0.43 11.60 -19.53
CA LYS A 44 -1.00 12.65 -18.70
C LYS A 44 0.12 13.38 -17.98
N PHE A 45 0.59 14.47 -18.59
CA PHE A 45 1.72 15.25 -18.07
C PHE A 45 1.51 15.75 -16.63
N TYR A 46 0.26 15.94 -16.20
CA TYR A 46 -0.09 16.39 -14.85
C TYR A 46 -0.10 15.27 -13.80
N ALA A 47 -0.16 14.00 -14.23
CA ALA A 47 -0.29 12.84 -13.34
C ALA A 47 0.85 12.72 -12.30
N PRO A 48 2.13 13.02 -12.61
CA PRO A 48 3.16 13.05 -11.59
C PRO A 48 2.88 13.99 -10.43
N ILE A 49 2.21 15.12 -10.66
CA ILE A 49 2.03 16.17 -9.66
C ILE A 49 0.78 15.88 -8.82
N ILE A 50 -0.36 15.66 -9.49
CA ILE A 50 -1.69 15.57 -8.86
C ILE A 50 -2.37 14.21 -9.03
N GLY A 51 -1.76 13.28 -9.77
CA GLY A 51 -2.32 11.97 -10.05
C GLY A 51 -3.46 12.00 -11.08
N VAL A 52 -4.16 10.88 -11.22
CA VAL A 52 -5.31 10.72 -12.14
C VAL A 52 -6.67 10.70 -11.45
N GLY A 53 -6.69 10.93 -10.13
CA GLY A 53 -7.91 10.90 -9.31
C GLY A 53 -8.00 9.65 -8.45
N LEU A 54 -8.57 9.82 -7.26
CA LEU A 54 -8.85 8.74 -6.31
C LEU A 54 -9.75 7.69 -6.96
N GLY A 55 -9.47 6.41 -6.73
CA GLY A 55 -10.29 5.34 -7.28
C GLY A 55 -10.12 5.10 -8.78
N SER A 56 -9.18 5.79 -9.44
CA SER A 56 -9.08 5.78 -10.91
C SER A 56 -7.82 5.09 -11.43
N TYR A 57 -6.92 4.58 -10.58
CA TYR A 57 -5.70 3.92 -11.05
C TYR A 57 -5.58 2.47 -10.59
N SER A 58 -4.98 2.23 -9.43
CA SER A 58 -4.67 0.88 -8.94
C SER A 58 -5.26 0.59 -7.57
N SER A 59 -6.17 1.42 -7.07
CA SER A 59 -6.83 1.13 -5.81
C SER A 59 -7.83 -0.01 -5.92
N ARG A 60 -8.15 -0.63 -4.78
CA ARG A 60 -9.20 -1.65 -4.66
C ARG A 60 -10.56 -1.11 -5.07
N ALA A 61 -10.83 0.18 -4.89
CA ALA A 61 -12.04 0.80 -5.44
C ALA A 61 -12.06 0.68 -6.97
N ALA A 62 -10.97 1.06 -7.65
CA ALA A 62 -10.82 0.94 -9.09
C ALA A 62 -10.92 -0.51 -9.58
N MET A 63 -10.34 -1.43 -8.80
CA MET A 63 -10.37 -2.87 -9.11
C MET A 63 -11.76 -3.47 -8.87
N ILE A 64 -12.50 -3.05 -7.85
CA ILE A 64 -13.89 -3.46 -7.63
C ILE A 64 -14.76 -2.98 -8.78
N THR A 65 -14.69 -1.70 -9.15
CA THR A 65 -15.52 -1.14 -10.25
C THR A 65 -15.12 -1.67 -11.62
N SER A 66 -13.97 -2.34 -11.76
CA SER A 66 -13.62 -3.05 -12.99
C SER A 66 -14.35 -4.38 -13.20
N GLY A 67 -14.96 -4.94 -12.15
CA GLY A 67 -15.59 -6.26 -12.19
C GLY A 67 -14.61 -7.43 -12.06
N GLU A 68 -13.30 -7.22 -12.20
CA GLU A 68 -12.30 -8.29 -12.19
C GLU A 68 -11.89 -8.73 -10.78
N TYR A 69 -12.11 -7.89 -9.76
CA TYR A 69 -11.57 -8.11 -8.42
C TYR A 69 -12.40 -9.04 -7.53
N LEU A 70 -13.71 -8.81 -7.45
CA LEU A 70 -14.60 -9.62 -6.61
C LEU A 70 -14.89 -10.95 -7.30
N ARG A 71 -14.95 -12.05 -6.54
CA ARG A 71 -15.33 -13.37 -7.10
C ARG A 71 -16.77 -13.36 -7.62
N HIS A 72 -17.67 -12.77 -6.85
CA HIS A 72 -19.07 -12.56 -7.19
C HIS A 72 -19.31 -11.05 -7.18
N HIS A 73 -19.42 -10.47 -8.39
CA HIS A 73 -19.61 -9.03 -8.53
C HIS A 73 -21.08 -8.68 -8.23
N PRO A 74 -21.38 -7.87 -7.20
CA PRO A 74 -22.76 -7.56 -6.85
C PRO A 74 -23.43 -6.72 -7.94
N SER A 75 -24.70 -6.99 -8.24
CA SER A 75 -25.45 -6.27 -9.27
C SER A 75 -25.63 -4.77 -8.99
N PHE A 76 -25.60 -4.37 -7.71
CA PHE A 76 -25.73 -2.96 -7.32
C PHE A 76 -24.42 -2.16 -7.47
N ILE A 77 -23.28 -2.81 -7.74
CA ILE A 77 -22.01 -2.14 -8.02
C ILE A 77 -21.83 -2.10 -9.54
N PRO A 78 -21.86 -0.92 -10.18
CA PRO A 78 -21.71 -0.86 -11.63
C PRO A 78 -20.27 -1.22 -12.06
N ILE A 79 -20.15 -1.88 -13.22
CA ILE A 79 -18.85 -2.23 -13.83
C ILE A 79 -18.44 -1.09 -14.75
N ILE A 80 -17.69 -0.13 -14.21
CA ILE A 80 -17.24 1.09 -14.89
C ILE A 80 -15.77 1.33 -14.52
N PRO A 81 -14.82 0.55 -15.06
CA PRO A 81 -13.41 0.82 -14.84
C PRO A 81 -13.03 2.17 -15.43
N SER A 82 -12.15 2.90 -14.75
CA SER A 82 -11.54 4.11 -15.32
C SER A 82 -10.69 3.75 -16.55
N LYS A 83 -10.38 4.77 -17.36
CA LYS A 83 -9.52 4.60 -18.55
C LYS A 83 -8.13 4.11 -18.14
N GLU A 84 -7.61 4.60 -17.03
CA GLU A 84 -6.26 4.34 -16.57
C GLU A 84 -6.14 2.95 -15.95
N THR A 85 -7.11 2.52 -15.14
CA THR A 85 -7.17 1.14 -14.61
C THR A 85 -7.27 0.14 -15.76
N LYS A 86 -8.16 0.39 -16.72
CA LYS A 86 -8.36 -0.49 -17.89
C LYS A 86 -7.10 -0.62 -18.73
N LYS A 87 -6.33 0.47 -18.88
CA LYS A 87 -5.15 0.52 -19.74
C LYS A 87 -3.87 0.00 -19.06
N PHE A 88 -3.66 0.32 -17.79
CA PHE A 88 -2.37 0.08 -17.13
C PHE A 88 -2.40 -1.06 -16.11
N ILE A 89 -3.55 -1.36 -15.52
CA ILE A 89 -3.66 -2.31 -14.40
C ILE A 89 -4.34 -3.61 -14.81
N LEU A 90 -5.51 -3.56 -15.47
CA LEU A 90 -6.23 -4.79 -15.87
C LEU A 90 -5.44 -5.73 -16.79
N PRO A 91 -4.58 -5.25 -17.71
CA PRO A 91 -3.74 -6.15 -18.50
C PRO A 91 -2.74 -6.94 -17.65
N LEU A 92 -2.45 -6.48 -16.43
CA LEU A 92 -1.54 -7.13 -15.49
C LEU A 92 -2.29 -7.88 -14.39
N TRP A 93 -3.56 -7.55 -14.14
CA TRP A 93 -4.35 -8.14 -13.07
C TRP A 93 -5.81 -8.30 -13.46
N ASN A 94 -6.15 -9.48 -13.95
CA ASN A 94 -7.49 -9.90 -14.30
C ASN A 94 -7.71 -11.37 -13.91
N ARG A 95 -8.96 -11.83 -13.91
CA ARG A 95 -9.30 -13.19 -13.46
C ARG A 95 -8.62 -14.28 -14.28
N GLU A 96 -8.43 -14.06 -15.58
CA GLU A 96 -7.79 -15.03 -16.47
C GLU A 96 -6.34 -15.30 -16.06
N LEU A 97 -5.55 -14.23 -15.85
CA LEU A 97 -4.17 -14.33 -15.37
C LEU A 97 -4.09 -14.98 -13.98
N LEU A 98 -5.09 -14.74 -13.15
CA LEU A 98 -5.18 -15.29 -11.79
C LEU A 98 -5.67 -16.74 -11.76
N LYS A 99 -6.13 -17.35 -12.86
CA LYS A 99 -6.43 -18.80 -12.86
C LYS A 99 -5.20 -19.65 -12.58
N ASN A 100 -4.01 -19.14 -12.92
CA ASN A 100 -2.76 -19.81 -12.60
C ASN A 100 -2.44 -19.63 -11.09
N LYS A 101 -2.37 -20.72 -10.34
CA LYS A 101 -2.08 -20.70 -8.89
C LYS A 101 -0.78 -19.98 -8.54
N TRP A 102 0.20 -19.98 -9.44
CA TRP A 102 1.50 -19.32 -9.25
C TRP A 102 1.44 -17.80 -9.44
N ASN A 103 0.26 -17.24 -9.75
CA ASN A 103 0.06 -15.83 -10.05
C ASN A 103 -0.62 -15.02 -8.93
N HIS A 104 -0.93 -15.64 -7.79
CA HIS A 104 -1.67 -14.99 -6.69
C HIS A 104 -0.81 -14.25 -5.66
N GLY A 105 0.51 -14.47 -5.63
CA GLY A 105 1.38 -13.90 -4.60
C GLY A 105 1.47 -12.37 -4.64
N VAL A 106 1.80 -11.75 -3.50
CA VAL A 106 2.01 -10.29 -3.38
C VAL A 106 3.08 -9.79 -4.36
N SER A 107 4.11 -10.60 -4.66
CA SER A 107 5.13 -10.28 -5.67
C SER A 107 4.57 -10.09 -7.08
N ASN A 108 3.42 -10.71 -7.37
CA ASN A 108 2.77 -10.71 -8.66
C ASN A 108 1.67 -9.65 -8.81
N GLN A 109 1.28 -8.98 -7.71
CA GLN A 109 0.38 -7.83 -7.77
C GLN A 109 1.09 -6.67 -8.47
N PRO A 110 0.50 -6.03 -9.49
CA PRO A 110 1.15 -4.96 -10.25
C PRO A 110 1.14 -3.61 -9.53
N PHE A 111 0.70 -3.57 -8.28
CA PHE A 111 0.52 -2.37 -7.49
C PHE A 111 1.05 -2.56 -6.07
N SER A 112 1.32 -1.44 -5.41
CA SER A 112 1.75 -1.32 -4.02
C SER A 112 1.21 0.00 -3.45
N SER A 113 1.23 0.17 -2.13
CA SER A 113 0.62 1.34 -1.48
C SER A 113 1.15 2.67 -2.04
N TRP A 114 2.48 2.82 -2.18
CA TRP A 114 3.05 4.06 -2.71
C TRP A 114 2.68 4.28 -4.19
N GLN A 115 2.62 3.21 -4.97
CA GLN A 115 2.29 3.28 -6.39
C GLN A 115 0.83 3.71 -6.59
N SER A 116 -0.09 3.21 -5.75
CA SER A 116 -1.48 3.65 -5.73
C SER A 116 -1.59 5.12 -5.31
N ILE A 117 -0.90 5.56 -4.26
CA ILE A 117 -0.90 6.98 -3.84
C ILE A 117 -0.38 7.88 -4.97
N TYR A 118 0.77 7.52 -5.56
CA TYR A 118 1.37 8.30 -6.63
C TYR A 118 0.51 8.31 -7.90
N GLY A 119 -0.03 7.17 -8.31
CA GLY A 119 -0.90 7.09 -9.48
C GLY A 119 -2.17 7.92 -9.31
N GLU A 120 -2.80 7.89 -8.13
CA GLU A 120 -4.09 8.53 -7.90
C GLU A 120 -3.99 10.00 -7.49
N VAL A 121 -2.95 10.39 -6.74
CA VAL A 121 -2.82 11.73 -6.13
C VAL A 121 -1.46 12.38 -6.40
N GLY A 122 -0.57 11.72 -7.16
CA GLY A 122 0.73 12.26 -7.55
C GLY A 122 1.70 12.43 -6.39
N PHE A 123 2.74 13.22 -6.63
CA PHE A 123 3.75 13.58 -5.63
C PHE A 123 3.15 14.35 -4.46
N ILE A 124 2.10 15.16 -4.68
CA ILE A 124 1.44 15.89 -3.59
C ILE A 124 0.86 14.89 -2.58
N GLY A 125 0.15 13.87 -3.05
CA GLY A 125 -0.38 12.82 -2.17
C GLY A 125 0.71 12.07 -1.42
N LEU A 126 1.82 11.74 -2.10
CA LEU A 126 2.98 11.11 -1.46
C LEU A 126 3.59 11.98 -0.37
N ILE A 127 3.77 13.28 -0.61
CA ILE A 127 4.33 14.22 0.38
C ILE A 127 3.43 14.31 1.60
N ILE A 128 2.11 14.45 1.40
CA ILE A 128 1.13 14.49 2.50
C ILE A 128 1.18 13.18 3.29
N PHE A 129 1.21 12.05 2.60
CA PHE A 129 1.32 10.73 3.22
C PHE A 129 2.58 10.61 4.08
N LEU A 130 3.75 10.94 3.51
CA LEU A 130 5.03 10.90 4.22
C LEU A 130 5.04 11.85 5.41
N PHE A 131 4.48 13.05 5.27
CA PHE A 131 4.36 14.00 6.37
C PHE A 131 3.58 13.43 7.56
N VAL A 132 2.38 12.87 7.29
CA VAL A 132 1.56 12.22 8.32
C VAL A 132 2.31 11.04 8.94
N PHE A 133 2.97 10.24 8.11
CA PHE A 133 3.72 9.06 8.52
C PHE A 133 4.88 9.40 9.46
N PHE A 134 5.71 10.37 9.10
CA PHE A 134 6.82 10.83 9.94
C PHE A 134 6.33 11.54 11.20
N ASN A 135 5.15 12.19 11.16
CA ASN A 135 4.55 12.77 12.35
C ASN A 135 4.16 11.68 13.36
N ASN A 136 3.60 10.56 12.92
CA ASN A 136 3.31 9.41 13.80
C ASN A 136 4.59 8.89 14.49
N ILE A 137 5.70 8.77 13.75
CA ILE A 137 7.00 8.38 14.32
C ILE A 137 7.42 9.37 15.42
N LYS A 138 7.32 10.69 15.17
CA LYS A 138 7.66 11.71 16.16
C LYS A 138 6.80 11.61 17.42
N VAL A 139 5.50 11.34 17.28
CA VAL A 139 4.58 11.16 18.40
C VAL A 139 5.01 9.97 19.26
N PHE A 140 5.28 8.82 18.65
CA PHE A 140 5.68 7.62 19.39
C PHE A 140 7.04 7.79 20.06
N SER A 141 8.02 8.37 19.35
CA SER A 141 9.33 8.69 19.92
C SER A 141 9.24 9.72 21.07
N PHE A 142 8.34 10.70 20.97
CA PHE A 142 8.12 11.66 22.06
C PHE A 142 7.59 10.93 23.31
N LEU A 143 6.60 10.07 23.16
CA LEU A 143 6.02 9.32 24.28
C LEU A 143 7.04 8.40 24.95
N LEU A 144 7.86 7.70 24.16
CA LEU A 144 8.93 6.85 24.70
C LEU A 144 9.92 7.61 25.58
N ASN A 145 10.20 8.87 25.26
CA ASN A 145 11.16 9.68 26.01
C ASN A 145 10.54 10.45 27.20
N ASN A 146 9.21 10.58 27.26
CA ASN A 146 8.56 11.48 28.22
C ASN A 146 7.46 10.83 29.07
N CYS A 147 6.96 9.66 28.69
CA CYS A 147 5.92 8.98 29.46
C CYS A 147 6.54 8.16 30.60
N LYS A 148 5.89 8.20 31.77
CA LYS A 148 6.28 7.41 32.95
C LYS A 148 5.51 6.10 33.06
N ASP A 149 4.36 6.01 32.40
CA ASP A 149 3.53 4.82 32.41
C ASP A 149 4.14 3.75 31.51
N LYS A 150 4.55 2.63 32.12
CA LYS A 150 5.16 1.50 31.42
C LYS A 150 4.23 0.94 30.33
N TYR A 151 2.92 0.90 30.55
CA TYR A 151 1.97 0.38 29.58
C TYR A 151 1.91 1.25 28.32
N ILE A 152 1.80 2.57 28.49
CA ILE A 152 1.81 3.52 27.38
C ILE A 152 3.15 3.46 26.62
N CYS A 153 4.27 3.40 27.33
CA CYS A 153 5.58 3.26 26.70
C CYS A 153 5.70 1.98 25.87
N SER A 154 5.21 0.84 26.37
CA SER A 154 5.20 -0.42 25.63
C SER A 154 4.34 -0.34 24.37
N ILE A 155 3.14 0.26 24.46
CA ILE A 155 2.27 0.45 23.30
C ILE A 155 2.92 1.38 22.27
N ALA A 156 3.50 2.51 22.71
CA ALA A 156 4.20 3.44 21.82
C ALA A 156 5.41 2.79 21.14
N SER A 157 6.16 1.95 21.85
CA SER A 157 7.27 1.17 21.29
C SER A 157 6.76 0.22 20.21
N GLY A 158 5.73 -0.58 20.51
CA GLY A 158 5.12 -1.49 19.54
C GLY A 158 4.61 -0.76 18.29
N MET A 159 3.95 0.38 18.48
CA MET A 159 3.46 1.22 17.38
C MET A 159 4.58 1.84 16.55
N LEU A 160 5.71 2.20 17.18
CA LEU A 160 6.89 2.70 16.46
C LEU A 160 7.49 1.60 15.56
N PHE A 161 7.77 0.42 16.11
CA PHE A 161 8.28 -0.71 15.34
C PHE A 161 7.33 -1.11 14.22
N PHE A 162 6.03 -1.18 14.52
CA PHE A 162 5.01 -1.52 13.56
C PHE A 162 4.90 -0.47 12.45
N THR A 163 4.98 0.82 12.79
CA THR A 163 5.00 1.90 11.78
C THR A 163 6.22 1.76 10.88
N ILE A 164 7.43 1.59 11.42
CA ILE A 164 8.64 1.39 10.62
C ILE A 164 8.48 0.17 9.69
N TYR A 165 7.91 -0.93 10.19
CA TYR A 165 7.62 -2.09 9.36
C TYR A 165 6.64 -1.77 8.21
N LEU A 166 5.55 -1.05 8.49
CA LEU A 166 4.60 -0.59 7.46
C LEU A 166 5.26 0.32 6.41
N PHE A 167 6.27 1.11 6.79
CA PHE A 167 7.04 1.91 5.84
C PHE A 167 7.70 1.03 4.77
N PHE A 168 8.37 -0.03 5.18
CA PHE A 168 9.01 -0.96 4.24
C PHE A 168 7.97 -1.73 3.43
N LEU A 169 6.86 -2.12 4.04
CA LEU A 169 5.76 -2.76 3.32
C LEU A 169 5.10 -1.85 2.28
N LEU A 170 5.25 -0.53 2.38
CA LEU A 170 4.70 0.43 1.42
C LEU A 170 5.08 0.08 -0.02
N PHE A 171 6.32 -0.39 -0.22
CA PHE A 171 6.89 -0.77 -1.53
C PHE A 171 6.49 -2.15 -2.01
N MET A 172 5.97 -2.99 -1.12
CA MET A 172 5.73 -4.40 -1.39
C MET A 172 4.23 -4.71 -1.47
N ASP A 173 3.40 -4.13 -0.62
CA ASP A 173 1.98 -4.48 -0.52
C ASP A 173 1.11 -3.22 -0.53
N ASN A 174 -0.15 -3.39 -0.91
CA ASN A 174 -1.18 -2.34 -0.85
C ASN A 174 -1.90 -2.35 0.51
N TRP A 175 -1.12 -2.29 1.60
CA TRP A 175 -1.61 -2.47 2.97
C TRP A 175 -2.57 -1.35 3.43
N LEU A 176 -2.47 -0.16 2.84
CA LEU A 176 -3.37 0.97 3.13
C LEU A 176 -4.84 0.69 2.82
N GLU A 177 -5.10 -0.32 1.99
CA GLU A 177 -6.46 -0.69 1.58
C GLU A 177 -7.05 -1.86 2.33
N TYR A 178 -6.43 -2.29 3.43
CA TYR A 178 -7.00 -3.30 4.32
C TYR A 178 -7.57 -2.64 5.58
N PRO A 179 -8.91 -2.45 5.67
CA PRO A 179 -9.54 -1.82 6.84
C PRO A 179 -9.21 -2.54 8.15
N ARG A 180 -9.05 -3.87 8.09
CA ARG A 180 -8.68 -4.71 9.25
C ARG A 180 -7.34 -4.33 9.87
N LEU A 181 -6.43 -3.75 9.09
CA LEU A 181 -5.13 -3.27 9.54
C LEU A 181 -5.20 -1.79 9.92
N MET A 182 -5.79 -0.97 9.04
CA MET A 182 -5.77 0.48 9.15
C MET A 182 -6.64 1.00 10.29
N ILE A 183 -7.82 0.41 10.52
CA ILE A 183 -8.73 0.89 11.56
C ILE A 183 -8.09 0.74 12.96
N PRO A 184 -7.61 -0.45 13.38
CA PRO A 184 -6.92 -0.57 14.67
C PRO A 184 -5.69 0.33 14.78
N TYR A 185 -4.89 0.42 13.71
CA TYR A 185 -3.70 1.28 13.68
C TYR A 185 -4.03 2.74 14.00
N TRP A 186 -5.03 3.31 13.33
CA TRP A 186 -5.44 4.70 13.54
C TRP A 186 -6.11 4.94 14.89
N LEU A 187 -6.91 3.98 15.39
CA LEU A 187 -7.51 4.08 16.72
C LEU A 187 -6.45 4.16 17.82
N ILE A 188 -5.46 3.26 17.79
CA ILE A 188 -4.36 3.26 18.77
C ILE A 188 -3.52 4.53 18.64
N THR A 189 -3.22 4.96 17.41
CA THR A 189 -2.51 6.22 17.16
C THR A 189 -3.25 7.42 17.76
N GLY A 190 -4.58 7.49 17.60
CA GLY A 190 -5.41 8.53 18.21
C GLY A 190 -5.35 8.56 19.74
N LEU A 191 -5.35 7.40 20.38
CA LEU A 191 -5.18 7.29 21.84
C LEU A 191 -3.81 7.79 22.29
N LEU A 192 -2.74 7.42 21.58
CA LEU A 192 -1.38 7.88 21.87
C LEU A 192 -1.22 9.39 21.64
N LEU A 193 -1.85 9.95 20.61
CA LEU A 193 -1.89 11.39 20.38
C LEU A 193 -2.54 12.15 21.56
N LYS A 194 -3.65 11.64 22.09
CA LYS A 194 -4.31 12.19 23.28
C LYS A 194 -3.37 12.15 24.49
N GLU A 195 -2.66 11.05 24.68
CA GLU A 195 -1.71 10.91 25.79
C GLU A 195 -0.51 11.86 25.64
N MET A 196 0.00 12.05 24.42
CA MET A 196 1.05 13.04 24.14
C MET A 196 0.59 14.45 24.54
N ALA A 197 -0.64 14.82 24.22
CA ALA A 197 -1.21 16.12 24.59
C ALA A 197 -1.30 16.29 26.12
N SER A 198 -1.72 15.24 26.84
CA SER A 198 -1.76 15.20 28.31
C SER A 198 -0.37 15.40 28.92
N VAL A 199 0.64 14.68 28.42
CA VAL A 199 2.04 14.79 28.86
C VAL A 199 2.59 16.19 28.62
N LYS A 200 2.34 16.78 27.44
CA LYS A 200 2.77 18.16 27.13
C LYS A 200 2.14 19.18 28.07
N LYS A 201 0.84 19.07 28.37
CA LYS A 201 0.14 19.97 29.29
C LYS A 201 0.77 19.96 30.69
N LYS A 202 0.99 18.77 31.26
CA LYS A 202 1.62 18.60 32.58
C LYS A 202 3.05 19.13 32.66
N LYS A 203 3.77 19.17 31.54
CA LYS A 203 5.14 19.73 31.47
C LYS A 203 5.12 21.25 31.51
N ASN A 204 4.17 21.87 30.83
CA ASN A 204 4.02 23.33 30.80
C ASN A 204 3.53 23.90 32.15
N GLU A 205 2.75 23.15 32.94
CA GLU A 205 2.30 23.57 34.28
C GLU A 205 3.40 23.55 35.35
N LYS A 206 4.58 23.00 35.04
CA LYS A 206 5.73 22.91 35.97
C LYS A 206 6.82 23.96 35.74
N ILE A 207 6.65 24.79 34.71
CA ILE A 207 7.55 25.90 34.35
C ILE A 207 6.88 27.18 34.83
#